data_AF-A0A7Y8HAB6-F1
#
_entry.id   AF-A0A7Y8HAB6-F1
#
_cell.length_a   1.000
_cell.length_b   1.000
_cell.length_c   1.000
_cell.angle_alpha   90.00
_cell.angle_beta   90.00
_cell.angle_gamma   90.00
#
_symmetry.space_group_name_H-M   'P 1'
#
loop_
_entity.id
_entity.type
_entity.pdbx_description
1 polymer ?
#
loop_
_entity_poly.entity_id
_entity_poly.type
_entity_poly.pdbx_seq_one_letter_code
_entity_poly.pdbx_strand_id
1 'polypeptide(L)' 'EDALGKKATMNFSPRHPADVLATWANIEKSKEKLNWYPKTTIQEGIKKTVCWYLENKEFINGLKD' A
#
# COMPACT_ATOMS: atom_id res chain seq x y z
N GLU A 1 -5.67 8.43 5.16
CA GLU A 1 -5.78 9.82 5.66
C GLU A 1 -5.38 9.89 7.12
N ASP A 2 -5.89 8.97 7.94
CA ASP A 2 -5.63 8.87 9.38
C ASP A 2 -4.14 8.84 9.77
N ALA A 3 -3.31 8.11 9.03
CA ALA A 3 -1.87 7.96 9.32
C ALA A 3 -1.09 9.29 9.31
N LEU A 4 -1.61 10.33 8.64
CA LEU A 4 -1.00 11.68 8.60
C LEU A 4 -1.91 12.76 9.20
N GLY A 5 -3.12 12.40 9.64
CA GLY A 5 -4.14 13.35 10.10
C GLY A 5 -4.56 14.39 9.05
N LYS A 6 -4.37 14.08 7.76
CA LYS A 6 -4.62 15.00 6.64
C LYS A 6 -5.48 14.32 5.59
N LYS A 7 -6.46 15.05 5.07
CA LYS A 7 -7.28 14.60 3.94
C LYS A 7 -6.46 14.60 2.65
N ALA A 8 -6.64 13.56 1.84
CA ALA A 8 -5.99 13.46 0.54
C ALA A 8 -6.65 14.45 -0.43
N THR A 9 -5.83 15.21 -1.16
CA THR A 9 -6.32 15.98 -2.31
C THR A 9 -6.36 15.06 -3.51
N MET A 10 -7.57 14.72 -3.98
CA MET A 10 -7.76 13.79 -5.10
C MET A 10 -7.89 14.56 -6.41
N ASN A 11 -7.05 14.21 -7.39
CA ASN A 11 -7.15 14.69 -8.77
C ASN A 11 -7.48 13.51 -9.68
N PHE A 12 -8.66 13.51 -10.28
CA PHE A 12 -9.08 12.43 -11.18
C PHE A 12 -8.47 12.61 -12.56
N SER A 13 -7.85 11.56 -13.08
CA SER A 13 -7.24 11.53 -14.42
C SER A 13 -7.86 10.40 -15.25
N PRO A 14 -7.74 10.43 -16.59
CA PRO A 14 -8.15 9.32 -17.44
C PRO A 14 -7.43 8.02 -17.02
N ARG A 15 -8.17 6.91 -17.05
CA ARG A 15 -7.66 5.58 -16.73
C ARG A 15 -6.60 5.14 -17.74
N HIS A 16 -5.52 4.52 -17.29
CA HIS A 16 -4.52 3.97 -18.19
C HIS A 16 -5.06 2.69 -18.86
N PRO A 17 -4.83 2.47 -20.17
CA PRO A 17 -5.39 1.32 -20.89
C PRO A 17 -4.93 -0.05 -20.33
N ALA A 18 -3.78 -0.09 -19.66
CA ALA A 18 -3.26 -1.31 -19.03
C ALA A 18 -3.86 -1.60 -17.64
N ASP A 19 -4.65 -0.69 -17.06
CA ASP A 19 -5.25 -0.89 -15.74
C ASP A 19 -6.35 -1.96 -15.82
N VAL A 20 -6.43 -2.83 -14.80
CA VAL A 20 -7.56 -3.73 -14.54
C VAL A 20 -8.52 -3.12 -13.53
N LEU A 21 -9.83 -3.43 -13.58
CA LEU A 21 -10.84 -2.70 -12.79
C LEU A 21 -10.71 -2.99 -11.30
N ALA A 22 -10.58 -4.27 -10.96
CA ALA A 22 -10.29 -4.75 -9.62
C ALA A 22 -9.64 -6.13 -9.74
N THR A 23 -8.73 -6.44 -8.82
CA THR A 23 -8.11 -7.77 -8.70
C THR A 23 -7.76 -8.05 -7.26
N TRP A 24 -7.85 -9.32 -6.86
CA TRP A 24 -7.44 -9.80 -5.54
C TRP A 24 -7.02 -11.28 -5.63
N ALA A 25 -6.11 -11.68 -4.75
CA ALA A 25 -5.63 -13.06 -4.69
C ALA A 25 -6.59 -13.95 -3.89
N ASN A 26 -6.92 -15.14 -4.42
CA ASN A 26 -7.45 -16.22 -3.60
C ASN A 26 -6.29 -16.89 -2.85
N ILE A 27 -6.34 -16.84 -1.51
CA ILE A 27 -5.25 -17.30 -0.64
C ILE A 27 -5.55 -18.62 0.10
N GLU A 28 -6.64 -19.31 -0.23
CA GLU A 28 -7.01 -20.57 0.45
C GLU A 28 -5.92 -21.64 0.34
N LYS A 29 -5.25 -21.73 -0.82
CA LYS A 29 -4.15 -22.69 -1.03
C LYS A 29 -2.98 -22.47 -0.05
N SER A 30 -2.64 -21.22 0.24
CA SER A 30 -1.55 -20.90 1.19
C SER A 30 -1.96 -21.24 2.63
N LYS A 31 -3.22 -21.00 2.96
CA LYS A 31 -3.79 -21.36 4.27
C LYS A 31 -3.79 -22.87 4.48
N GLU A 32 -4.26 -23.64 3.49
CA GLU A 32 -4.33 -25.11 3.59
C GLU A 32 -2.94 -25.76 3.62
N LYS A 33 -2.03 -25.35 2.73
CA LYS A 33 -0.74 -26.04 2.55
C LYS A 33 0.35 -25.57 3.48
N LEU A 34 0.33 -24.30 3.87
CA LEU A 34 1.41 -23.67 4.64
C LEU A 34 0.94 -23.22 6.01
N ASN A 35 -0.34 -23.41 6.35
CA ASN A 35 -0.96 -22.84 7.55
C ASN A 35 -0.70 -21.33 7.68
N TRP A 36 -0.68 -20.64 6.53
CA TRP A 36 -0.27 -19.25 6.44
C TRP A 36 -1.43 -18.34 6.02
N TYR A 37 -1.50 -17.18 6.65
CA TYR A 37 -2.42 -16.09 6.31
C TYR A 37 -1.81 -14.74 6.72
N PRO A 38 -2.19 -13.62 6.07
CA PRO A 38 -1.72 -12.31 6.45
C PRO A 38 -2.26 -11.91 7.83
N LYS A 39 -1.36 -11.51 8.72
CA LYS A 39 -1.69 -11.05 10.08
C LYS A 39 -1.76 -9.52 10.22
N THR A 40 -1.19 -8.81 9.24
CA THR A 40 -1.17 -7.35 9.22
C THR A 40 -2.42 -6.87 8.50
N THR A 41 -3.22 -6.04 9.16
CA THR A 41 -4.38 -5.39 8.55
C THR A 41 -3.93 -4.31 7.57
N ILE A 42 -4.83 -3.88 6.69
CA ILE A 42 -4.55 -2.79 5.76
C ILE A 42 -4.17 -1.51 6.52
N GLN A 43 -4.88 -1.19 7.61
CA GLN A 43 -4.64 -0.02 8.44
C GLN A 43 -3.23 -0.03 9.04
N GLU A 44 -2.82 -1.17 9.61
CA GLU A 44 -1.48 -1.32 10.20
C GLU A 44 -0.39 -1.28 9.12
N GLY A 45 -0.64 -1.92 7.96
CA GLY A 45 0.25 -1.86 6.81
C GLY A 45 0.50 -0.42 6.35
N ILE A 46 -0.57 0.35 6.14
CA ILE A 46 -0.49 1.77 5.74
C ILE A 46 0.32 2.57 6.77
N LYS A 47 0.06 2.38 8.07
CA LYS A 47 0.78 3.08 9.14
C LYS A 47 2.28 2.78 9.07
N LYS A 48 2.67 1.51 8.98
CA LYS A 48 4.08 1.10 8.86
C LYS A 48 4.75 1.68 7.63
N THR A 49 4.07 1.65 6.47
CA THR A 49 4.58 2.23 5.23
C THR A 49 4.82 3.73 5.34
N VAL A 50 3.88 4.47 5.95
CA VAL A 50 4.02 5.92 6.18
C VAL A 50 5.17 6.22 7.13
N CYS A 51 5.27 5.51 8.25
CA CYS A 51 6.38 5.67 9.20
C CYS A 51 7.73 5.45 8.50
N TRP A 52 7.88 4.34 7.78
CA TRP A 52 9.11 4.05 7.04
C TRP A 52 9.45 5.15 6.02
N TYR A 53 8.46 5.64 5.26
CA TYR A 53 8.69 6.70 4.29
C TYR A 53 9.20 7.99 4.96
N LEU A 54 8.61 8.37 6.10
CA LEU A 54 9.01 9.58 6.84
C LEU A 54 10.42 9.46 7.41
N GLU A 55 10.77 8.29 7.95
CA GLU A 55 12.12 8.00 8.47
C GLU A 55 13.19 8.02 7.36
N ASN A 56 12.83 7.62 6.14
CA ASN A 56 13.75 7.50 5.00
C ASN A 56 13.59 8.63 3.99
N LYS A 57 12.94 9.73 4.36
CA LYS A 57 12.59 10.80 3.43
C LYS A 57 13.80 11.41 2.72
N GLU A 58 14.91 11.62 3.42
CA GLU A 58 16.15 12.15 2.85
C GLU A 58 16.73 11.20 1.80
N PHE A 59 16.75 9.90 2.10
CA PHE A 59 17.18 8.88 1.14
C PHE A 59 16.32 8.89 -0.12
N ILE A 60 14.98 8.90 0.04
CA ILE A 60 14.06 8.94 -1.11
C ILE A 60 14.22 10.22 -1.93
N ASN A 61 14.43 11.37 -1.29
CA ASN A 61 14.67 12.62 -2.01
C ASN A 61 15.97 12.57 -2.80
N GLY A 62 17.01 11.89 -2.30
CA GLY A 62 18.26 11.68 -3.02
C GLY A 62 18.17 10.70 -4.21
N LEU A 63 17.08 9.95 -4.35
CA LEU A 63 16.81 9.09 -5.52
C LEU A 63 16.07 9.82 -6.65
N LYS A 64 15.54 11.03 -6.37
CA LYS A 64 14.92 11.86 -7.38
C LYS A 64 16.02 12.70 -8.01
N ASP A 65 16.39 12.33 -9.24
CA ASP A 65 17.22 13.17 -10.11
C ASP A 65 16.61 14.58 -10.27
#